data_AF-A0A7J4VJ04-F1
#
_entry.id   AF-A0A7J4VJ04-F1
#
_cell.length_a   1.000
_cell.length_b   1.000
_cell.length_c   1.000
_cell.angle_alpha   90.00
_cell.angle_beta   90.00
_cell.angle_gamma   90.00
#
_symmetry.space_group_name_H-M   'P 1'
#
loop_
_entity.id
_entity.type
_entity.pdbx_description
1 polymer ?
#
loop_
_entity_poly.entity_id
_entity_poly.type
_entity_poly.pdbx_seq_one_letter_code
_entity_poly.pdbx_strand_id
1 'polypeptide(L)'
;MLHPEHPNTSETLKTLTRAQREALEAIAFFRRQRKAGRGWLVGDKRLSERVVERLEKMQLVEESFLGGEPRLQLTIVGQAIEAKMQ
;
A
#
# COMPACT_ATOMS: atom_id res chain seq x y z
N MET A 1 8.91 -28.11 -0.90
CA MET A 1 8.21 -26.96 -0.29
C MET A 1 8.84 -25.70 -0.87
N LEU A 2 8.21 -25.06 -1.86
CA LEU A 2 8.72 -23.84 -2.47
C LEU A 2 8.26 -22.67 -1.61
N HIS A 3 9.17 -22.05 -0.85
CA HIS A 3 8.97 -20.69 -0.38
C HIS A 3 9.44 -19.78 -1.53
N PRO A 4 8.55 -19.09 -2.26
CA PRO A 4 9.00 -17.99 -3.08
C PRO A 4 9.36 -16.87 -2.11
N GLU A 5 10.63 -16.81 -1.70
CA GLU A 5 11.18 -15.52 -1.32
C GLU A 5 11.02 -14.63 -2.57
N HIS A 6 9.99 -13.80 -2.55
CA HIS A 6 9.79 -12.77 -3.56
C HIS A 6 11.12 -12.00 -3.65
N PRO A 7 11.82 -12.05 -4.80
CA PRO A 7 13.13 -11.45 -4.91
C PRO A 7 12.98 -9.97 -4.53
N ASN A 8 13.62 -9.62 -3.40
CA ASN A 8 13.88 -8.28 -2.92
C ASN A 8 12.82 -7.48 -2.14
N THR A 9 11.90 -8.11 -1.39
CA THR A 9 11.08 -7.38 -0.38
C THR A 9 11.94 -6.48 0.53
N SER A 10 13.12 -6.95 0.93
CA SER A 10 14.07 -6.20 1.77
C SER A 10 14.75 -5.03 1.03
N GLU A 11 15.01 -5.13 -0.27
CA GLU A 11 15.57 -4.00 -1.05
C GLU A 11 14.48 -2.99 -1.40
N THR A 12 13.28 -3.46 -1.74
CA THR A 12 12.10 -2.61 -1.93
C THR A 12 11.80 -1.82 -0.66
N LEU A 13 11.88 -2.45 0.52
CA LEU A 13 11.75 -1.74 1.79
C LEU A 13 12.77 -0.60 1.89
N LYS A 14 14.05 -0.86 1.56
CA LYS A 14 15.12 0.18 1.59
C LYS A 14 14.87 1.33 0.63
N THR A 15 14.18 1.12 -0.50
CA THR A 15 13.87 2.18 -1.47
C THR A 15 12.61 2.97 -1.13
N LEU A 16 11.75 2.48 -0.22
CA LEU A 16 10.57 3.21 0.22
C LEU A 16 10.94 4.45 1.02
N THR A 17 10.46 5.60 0.53
CA THR A 17 10.47 6.86 1.27
C THR A 17 9.57 6.77 2.51
N ARG A 18 9.79 7.67 3.47
CA ARG A 18 8.96 7.76 4.69
C ARG A 18 7.46 7.87 4.36
N ALA A 19 7.08 8.72 3.40
CA ALA A 19 5.68 8.91 3.01
C ALA A 19 5.05 7.63 2.43
N GLN A 20 5.81 6.83 1.70
CA GLN A 20 5.34 5.56 1.15
C GLN A 20 5.16 4.49 2.23
N ARG A 21 6.06 4.44 3.21
CA ARG A 21 5.93 3.54 4.37
C ARG A 21 4.70 3.88 5.21
N GLU A 22 4.53 5.16 5.54
CA GLU A 22 3.35 5.63 6.29
C GLU A 22 2.05 5.38 5.51
N ALA A 23 2.08 5.43 4.18
CA ALA A 23 0.93 5.10 3.35
C ALA A 23 0.62 3.60 3.37
N LEU A 24 1.63 2.73 3.25
CA LEU A 24 1.48 1.27 3.35
C LEU A 24 0.90 0.85 4.69
N GLU A 25 1.46 1.37 5.79
CA GLU A 25 0.99 1.10 7.15
C GLU A 25 -0.45 1.58 7.34
N ALA A 26 -0.79 2.78 6.86
CA ALA A 26 -2.15 3.30 6.95
C ALA A 26 -3.15 2.45 6.16
N ILE A 27 -2.79 1.98 4.96
CA ILE A 27 -3.64 1.11 4.15
C ILE A 27 -3.85 -0.24 4.83
N ALA A 28 -2.82 -0.80 5.47
CA ALA A 28 -2.90 -2.04 6.24
C ALA A 28 -3.79 -1.90 7.49
N PHE A 29 -3.64 -0.79 8.21
CA PHE A 29 -4.26 -0.58 9.51
C PHE A 29 -5.70 -0.07 9.42
N PHE A 30 -5.98 0.90 8.53
CA PHE A 30 -7.28 1.56 8.47
C PHE A 30 -8.25 0.89 7.51
N ARG A 31 -9.34 0.35 8.08
CA ARG A 31 -10.48 -0.19 7.30
C ARG A 31 -11.29 0.88 6.58
N ARG A 32 -11.30 2.12 7.10
CA ARG A 32 -12.06 3.24 6.53
C ARG A 32 -11.21 3.95 5.49
N GLN A 33 -11.63 3.86 4.24
CA GLN A 33 -10.95 4.49 3.11
C GLN A 33 -11.99 5.15 2.21
N ARG A 34 -11.65 6.29 1.62
CA ARG A 34 -12.44 6.92 0.57
C ARG A 34 -11.56 7.67 -0.41
N LYS A 35 -11.98 7.71 -1.66
CA LYS A 35 -11.35 8.54 -2.69
C LYS A 35 -11.65 10.02 -2.41
N ALA A 36 -10.64 10.87 -2.48
CA ALA A 36 -10.72 12.29 -2.18
C ALA A 36 -10.08 13.10 -3.31
N GLY A 37 -10.87 13.41 -4.34
CA GLY A 37 -10.36 13.94 -5.60
C GLY A 37 -9.46 12.89 -6.28
N ARG A 38 -8.21 13.25 -6.58
CA ARG A 38 -7.21 12.33 -7.14
C ARG A 38 -6.40 11.56 -6.08
N GLY A 39 -6.56 11.92 -4.81
CA GLY A 39 -5.89 11.26 -3.69
C GLY A 39 -6.85 10.36 -2.91
N TRP A 40 -6.36 9.88 -1.77
CA TRP A 40 -7.09 9.02 -0.86
C TRP A 40 -7.11 9.58 0.54
N LEU A 41 -8.20 9.33 1.24
CA LEU A 41 -8.29 9.47 2.69
C LEU A 41 -8.39 8.07 3.28
N VAL A 42 -7.41 7.72 4.10
CA VAL A 42 -7.24 6.41 4.74
C VAL A 42 -7.13 6.66 6.23
N GLY A 43 -8.21 6.37 6.97
CA GLY A 43 -8.34 6.82 8.36
C GLY A 43 -8.27 8.35 8.47
N ASP A 44 -7.30 8.83 9.23
CA ASP A 44 -6.94 10.25 9.37
C ASP A 44 -5.84 10.72 8.38
N LYS A 45 -5.21 9.80 7.64
CA LYS A 45 -4.14 10.13 6.69
C LYS A 45 -4.67 10.50 5.32
N ARG A 46 -4.08 11.54 4.72
CA ARG A 46 -4.31 11.94 3.33
C ARG A 46 -3.16 11.46 2.45
N LEU A 47 -3.44 10.54 1.54
CA LEU A 47 -2.48 10.04 0.56
C LEU A 47 -2.64 10.83 -0.74
N SER A 48 -1.54 11.38 -1.23
CA SER A 48 -1.53 12.04 -2.54
C SER A 48 -1.59 11.01 -3.66
N GLU A 49 -2.18 11.41 -4.80
CA GLU A 49 -2.20 10.62 -6.05
C GLU A 49 -0.83 10.02 -6.36
N ARG A 50 0.21 10.86 -6.34
CA ARG A 50 1.59 10.46 -6.64
C ARG A 50 2.12 9.36 -5.72
N VAL A 51 1.76 9.37 -4.43
CA VAL A 51 2.20 8.33 -3.49
C VAL A 51 1.51 7.02 -3.83
N VAL A 52 0.21 7.05 -4.08
CA VAL A 52 -0.58 5.86 -4.44
C VAL A 52 -0.10 5.29 -5.77
N GLU A 53 0.04 6.11 -6.82
CA GLU A 53 0.55 5.69 -8.12
C GLU A 53 1.94 5.03 -8.03
N ARG A 54 2.80 5.53 -7.12
CA ARG A 54 4.13 4.92 -6.92
C ARG A 54 4.05 3.58 -6.22
N LEU A 55 3.17 3.44 -5.23
CA LEU A 55 2.95 2.16 -4.56
C LEU A 55 2.33 1.12 -5.52
N GLU A 56 1.42 1.53 -6.40
CA GLU A 56 0.83 0.68 -7.43
C GLU A 56 1.87 0.24 -8.46
N LYS A 57 2.73 1.16 -8.93
CA LYS A 57 3.85 0.83 -9.85
C LYS A 57 4.85 -0.14 -9.23
N MET A 58 5.00 -0.12 -7.91
CA MET A 58 5.83 -1.07 -7.15
C MET A 58 5.08 -2.37 -6.82
N GLN A 59 3.83 -2.53 -7.29
CA GLN A 59 2.95 -3.66 -7.02
C GLN A 59 2.72 -3.92 -5.53
N LEU A 60 2.74 -2.86 -4.70
CA LEU A 60 2.55 -2.97 -3.26
C LEU A 60 1.10 -2.78 -2.85
N VAL A 61 0.37 -1.99 -3.63
CA VAL A 61 -1.06 -1.74 -3.42
C VAL A 61 -1.78 -1.85 -4.75
N GLU A 62 -3.07 -2.10 -4.68
CA GLU A 62 -3.98 -2.06 -5.82
C GLU A 62 -5.28 -1.34 -5.43
N GLU A 63 -5.88 -0.63 -6.39
CA GLU A 63 -7.25 -0.15 -6.27
C GLU A 63 -8.22 -1.29 -6.63
N SER A 64 -9.05 -1.67 -5.66
CA SER A 64 -10.11 -2.66 -5.83
C SER A 64 -11.49 -2.04 -5.54
N PHE A 65 -12.54 -2.59 -6.12
CA PHE A 65 -13.91 -2.13 -5.87
C PHE A 65 -14.64 -3.12 -4.97
N LEU A 66 -14.95 -2.70 -3.74
CA LEU A 66 -15.70 -3.52 -2.78
C LEU A 66 -17.07 -2.88 -2.54
N GLY A 67 -18.15 -3.56 -2.93
CA GLY A 67 -19.50 -3.03 -2.78
C GLY A 67 -19.79 -1.77 -3.60
N GLY A 68 -19.08 -1.58 -4.72
CA GLY A 68 -19.19 -0.39 -5.57
C GLY A 68 -18.35 0.81 -5.08
N GLU A 69 -17.66 0.69 -3.95
CA GLU A 69 -16.77 1.72 -3.44
C GLU A 69 -15.30 1.39 -3.77
N PRO A 70 -14.51 2.36 -4.26
CA PRO A 70 -13.08 2.15 -4.46
C PRO A 70 -12.39 2.02 -3.10
N ARG A 71 -11.49 1.04 -2.97
CA ARG A 71 -10.61 0.83 -1.81
C ARG A 71 -9.18 0.52 -2.25
N LEU A 72 -8.19 0.95 -1.47
CA LEU A 72 -6.81 0.49 -1.60
C LEU A 72 -6.62 -0.78 -0.77
N GLN A 73 -6.06 -1.80 -1.40
CA GLN A 73 -5.70 -3.06 -0.76
C GLN A 73 -4.20 -3.31 -0.93
N LEU A 74 -3.58 -3.92 0.09
CA LEU A 74 -2.21 -4.41 -0.06
C LEU A 74 -2.20 -5.67 -0.91
N THR A 75 -1.32 -5.72 -1.90
CA THR A 75 -1.04 -6.96 -2.65
C THR A 75 -0.30 -7.95 -1.75
N ILE A 76 -0.08 -9.18 -2.23
CA ILE A 76 0.77 -10.17 -1.53
C ILE A 76 2.16 -9.59 -1.22
N VAL A 77 2.74 -8.85 -2.17
CA VAL A 77 4.07 -8.23 -2.01
C VAL A 77 4.01 -7.07 -1.00
N GLY A 78 2.95 -6.26 -1.05
CA GLY A 78 2.72 -5.18 -0.08
C GLY A 78 2.59 -5.69 1.34
N GLN A 79 1.82 -6.77 1.55
CA GLN A 79 1.65 -7.42 2.86
C GLN A 79 2.98 -7.97 3.38
N ALA A 80 3.78 -8.62 2.53
CA ALA A 80 5.09 -9.14 2.92
C ALA A 80 6.08 -8.03 3.31
N ILE A 81 5.98 -6.85 2.69
CA ILE A 81 6.82 -5.69 3.01
C ILE A 81 6.34 -5.00 4.29
N GLU A 82 5.03 -4.83 4.46
CA GLU A 82 4.43 -4.25 5.66
C GLU A 82 4.75 -5.09 6.90
N ALA A 83 4.65 -6.42 6.80
CA ALA A 83 5.02 -7.34 7.88
C ALA A 83 6.50 -7.26 8.30
N LYS A 84 7.39 -6.75 7.43
CA LYS A 84 8.81 -6.50 7.76
C LYS A 84 9.06 -5.12 8.38
N MET A 85 8.04 -4.25 8.44
CA MET A 85 8.13 -2.93 9.09
C MET A 85 7.76 -2.99 10.58
N GLN A 86 7.02 -4.02 11.00
CA GLN A 86 6.66 -4.30 12.40
C GLN A 86 7.81 -4.98 13.15
#